data_AF-A0A927WHH6-F1
#
_entry.id   AF-A0A927WHH6-F1
#
_cell.length_a   1.000
_cell.length_b   1.000
_cell.length_c   1.000
_cell.angle_alpha   90.00
_cell.angle_beta   90.00
_cell.angle_gamma   90.00
#
_symmetry.space_group_name_H-M   'P 1'
#
loop_
_entity.id
_entity.type
_entity.pdbx_description
1 polymer ?
#
loop_
_entity_poly.entity_id
_entity_poly.type
_entity_poly.pdbx_seq_one_letter_code
_entity_poly.pdbx_strand_id
1 'polypeptide(L)'
;MDELLRQITAALDNRLYFIALQATLTLPAICAELESDAGAKRKRGLDGIKYRKWYNENVFPKHLTAKECYDFRCSLLHDGSSFRGEDKKGSMRRILFVYPNPMLRMDNVKFCNMGNADNATCIDIHNFCHDMMNSVKIWNDKVKDSPNYQKNYDKFFKLHINGIPPYVVGMPVIG
;
A
#
# COMPACT_ATOMS: atom_id res chain seq x y z
N MET A 1 3.06 -13.20 -3.20
CA MET A 1 3.57 -11.87 -2.86
C MET A 1 4.49 -11.36 -3.97
N ASP A 2 5.51 -12.14 -4.32
CA ASP A 2 6.51 -11.75 -5.34
C ASP A 2 5.90 -11.32 -6.67
N GLU A 3 4.90 -12.05 -7.17
CA GLU A 3 4.21 -11.70 -8.41
C GLU A 3 3.50 -10.34 -8.35
N LEU A 4 2.85 -10.01 -7.22
CA LEU A 4 2.22 -8.70 -7.02
C LEU A 4 3.28 -7.58 -7.02
N LEU A 5 4.39 -7.78 -6.30
CA LEU A 5 5.49 -6.81 -6.27
C LEU A 5 6.15 -6.65 -7.64
N ARG A 6 6.29 -7.74 -8.40
CA ARG A 6 6.80 -7.73 -9.77
C ARG A 6 5.88 -6.90 -10.69
N GLN A 7 4.57 -7.06 -10.58
CA GLN A 7 3.61 -6.28 -11.37
C GLN A 7 3.60 -4.79 -10.99
N ILE A 8 3.73 -4.45 -9.72
CA ILE A 8 3.90 -3.04 -9.29
C ILE A 8 5.18 -2.46 -9.90
N THR A 9 6.29 -3.21 -9.88
CA THR A 9 7.56 -2.79 -10.50
C THR A 9 7.39 -2.55 -11.99
N ALA A 10 6.77 -3.49 -12.71
CA ALA A 10 6.50 -3.34 -14.15
C ALA A 10 5.61 -2.13 -14.45
N ALA A 11 4.63 -1.83 -13.57
CA ALA A 11 3.80 -0.64 -13.70
C ALA A 11 4.63 0.65 -13.54
N LEU A 12 5.55 0.72 -12.58
CA LEU A 12 6.46 1.86 -12.42
C LEU A 12 7.37 2.03 -13.63
N ASP A 13 7.99 0.96 -14.10
CA ASP A 13 8.91 0.96 -15.25
C ASP A 13 8.23 1.46 -16.54
N ASN A 14 6.93 1.17 -16.67
CA ASN A 14 6.10 1.61 -17.80
C ASN A 14 5.30 2.90 -17.53
N ARG A 15 5.61 3.62 -16.44
CA ARG A 15 4.97 4.90 -16.08
C ARG A 15 3.46 4.81 -15.86
N LEU A 16 2.96 3.63 -15.51
CA LEU A 16 1.55 3.37 -15.14
C LEU A 16 1.31 3.75 -13.66
N TYR A 17 1.56 5.01 -13.35
CA TYR A 17 1.68 5.53 -11.99
C TYR A 17 0.42 5.38 -11.13
N PHE A 18 -0.77 5.60 -11.70
CA PHE A 18 -2.02 5.40 -10.98
C PHE A 18 -2.18 3.95 -10.52
N ILE A 19 -1.88 3.00 -11.40
CA ILE A 19 -1.97 1.56 -11.12
C ILE A 19 -0.94 1.15 -10.08
N ALA A 20 0.31 1.60 -10.25
CA ALA A 20 1.39 1.33 -9.30
C ALA A 20 1.05 1.86 -7.89
N LEU A 21 0.57 3.11 -7.80
CA LEU A 21 0.21 3.74 -6.53
C LEU A 21 -0.97 3.02 -5.85
N GLN A 22 -2.05 2.76 -6.59
CA GLN A 22 -3.22 2.07 -6.06
C GLN A 22 -2.85 0.68 -5.52
N ALA A 23 -2.09 -0.11 -6.29
CA ALA A 23 -1.63 -1.42 -5.86
C ALA A 23 -0.72 -1.33 -4.63
N THR A 24 0.23 -0.38 -4.61
CA THR A 24 1.15 -0.14 -3.50
C THR A 24 0.41 0.17 -2.19
N LEU A 25 -0.62 1.03 -2.25
CA LEU A 25 -1.42 1.41 -1.08
C LEU A 25 -2.21 0.25 -0.48
N THR A 26 -2.41 -0.86 -1.20
CA THR A 26 -3.06 -2.05 -0.64
C THR A 26 -2.11 -2.95 0.15
N LEU A 27 -0.79 -2.82 -0.07
CA LEU A 27 0.21 -3.74 0.47
C LEU A 27 0.15 -3.87 2.00
N PRO A 28 0.07 -2.80 2.80
CA PRO A 28 0.03 -2.96 4.27
C PRO A 28 -1.21 -3.72 4.75
N ALA A 29 -2.36 -3.55 4.10
CA ALA A 29 -3.58 -4.29 4.44
C ALA A 29 -3.45 -5.78 4.11
N ILE A 30 -2.91 -6.10 2.93
CA ILE A 30 -2.65 -7.48 2.49
C ILE A 30 -1.67 -8.16 3.46
N CYS A 31 -0.56 -7.50 3.78
CA CYS A 31 0.47 -8.07 4.65
C CYS A 31 -0.05 -8.28 6.07
N ALA A 32 -0.78 -7.30 6.63
CA ALA A 32 -1.39 -7.45 7.94
C ALA A 32 -2.39 -8.62 8.01
N GLU A 33 -3.12 -8.90 6.93
CA GLU A 33 -4.02 -10.04 6.87
C GLU A 33 -3.26 -11.37 6.76
N LEU A 34 -2.15 -11.41 6.01
CA LEU A 34 -1.31 -12.60 5.89
C LEU A 34 -0.70 -13.03 7.22
N GLU A 35 -0.24 -12.11 8.07
CA GLU A 35 0.31 -12.45 9.40
C GLU A 35 -0.73 -12.63 10.52
N SER A 36 -1.99 -12.26 10.26
CA SER A 36 -3.05 -12.30 11.26
C SER A 36 -3.42 -13.73 11.68
N ASP A 37 -3.88 -13.88 12.92
CA ASP A 37 -4.45 -15.13 13.40
C ASP A 37 -5.62 -15.58 12.53
N ALA A 38 -5.54 -16.83 12.07
CA ALA A 38 -6.51 -17.38 11.14
C ALA A 38 -7.92 -17.44 11.75
N GLY A 39 -8.91 -16.95 10.99
CA GLY A 39 -10.32 -16.99 11.42
C GLY A 39 -10.76 -15.83 12.30
N ALA A 40 -9.90 -14.83 12.53
CA ALA A 40 -10.31 -13.55 13.10
C ALA A 40 -11.43 -12.96 12.21
N LYS A 41 -12.67 -12.94 12.74
CA LYS A 41 -13.82 -12.38 12.00
C LYS A 41 -13.47 -10.97 11.56
N ARG A 42 -13.66 -10.65 10.27
CA ARG A 42 -13.58 -9.28 9.78
C ARG A 42 -14.58 -8.44 10.56
N LYS A 43 -14.09 -7.61 11.48
CA LYS A 43 -14.88 -6.62 12.20
C LYS A 43 -14.74 -5.28 11.50
N ARG A 44 -15.85 -4.53 11.41
CA ARG A 44 -15.83 -3.18 10.85
C ARG A 44 -14.81 -2.33 11.60
N GLY A 45 -13.96 -1.61 10.87
CA GLY A 45 -12.90 -0.77 11.43
C GLY A 45 -11.60 -1.51 11.81
N LEU A 46 -11.58 -2.85 11.79
CA LEU A 46 -10.39 -3.63 12.10
C LEU A 46 -9.31 -3.50 11.01
N ASP A 47 -9.71 -3.32 9.75
CA ASP A 47 -8.80 -3.12 8.62
C ASP A 47 -7.84 -1.94 8.86
N GLY A 48 -8.37 -0.78 9.24
CA GLY A 48 -7.53 0.39 9.55
C GLY A 48 -6.62 0.20 10.77
N ILE A 49 -7.05 -0.57 11.77
CA ILE A 49 -6.20 -0.87 12.92
C ILE A 49 -5.02 -1.75 12.49
N LYS A 50 -5.30 -2.85 11.79
CA LYS A 50 -4.29 -3.77 11.26
C LYS A 50 -3.32 -3.08 10.29
N TYR A 51 -3.86 -2.33 9.33
CA TYR A 51 -3.09 -1.55 8.37
C TYR A 51 -2.11 -0.62 9.10
N ARG A 52 -2.61 0.18 10.06
CA ARG A 52 -1.78 1.16 10.75
C ARG A 52 -0.72 0.50 11.63
N LYS A 53 -1.06 -0.61 12.28
CA LYS A 53 -0.12 -1.40 13.06
C LYS A 53 1.02 -1.90 12.16
N TRP A 54 0.68 -2.62 11.10
CA TRP A 54 1.66 -3.17 10.16
C TRP A 54 2.53 -2.07 9.55
N TYR A 55 1.93 -0.96 9.11
CA TYR A 55 2.66 0.17 8.55
C TYR A 55 3.67 0.75 9.55
N ASN A 56 3.26 0.93 10.81
CA ASN A 56 4.15 1.48 11.84
C ASN A 56 5.34 0.58 12.15
N GLU A 57 5.14 -0.74 12.12
CA GLU A 57 6.15 -1.75 12.47
C GLU A 57 7.13 -2.02 11.32
N ASN A 58 6.66 -1.93 10.06
CA ASN A 58 7.43 -2.44 8.92
C ASN A 58 7.90 -1.38 7.93
N VAL A 59 7.20 -0.24 7.79
CA VAL A 59 7.52 0.75 6.74
C VAL A 59 8.68 1.64 7.17
N PHE A 60 9.75 1.62 6.38
CA PHE A 60 10.90 2.52 6.52
C PHE A 60 11.57 2.80 5.15
N PRO A 61 11.89 4.06 4.82
CA PRO A 61 11.53 5.30 5.55
C PRO A 61 10.02 5.58 5.52
N LYS A 62 9.54 6.41 6.46
CA LYS A 62 8.12 6.81 6.54
C LYS A 62 7.89 8.13 5.81
N HIS A 63 7.23 8.05 4.66
CA HIS A 63 6.75 9.19 3.88
C HIS A 63 5.55 9.90 4.52
N LEU A 64 4.67 9.10 5.13
CA LEU A 64 3.45 9.51 5.80
C LEU A 64 3.35 8.84 7.17
N THR A 65 2.55 9.40 8.07
CA THR A 65 2.11 8.65 9.24
C THR A 65 1.20 7.50 8.80
N ALA A 66 1.11 6.44 9.62
CA ALA A 66 0.24 5.31 9.33
C ALA A 66 -1.23 5.72 9.12
N LYS A 67 -1.70 6.72 9.90
CA LYS A 67 -3.05 7.27 9.77
C LYS A 67 -3.24 8.00 8.44
N GLU A 68 -2.32 8.89 8.09
CA GLU A 68 -2.36 9.61 6.81
C GLU A 68 -2.37 8.66 5.62
N CYS A 69 -1.50 7.65 5.63
CA CYS A 69 -1.41 6.67 4.55
C CYS A 69 -2.70 5.83 4.44
N TYR A 70 -3.26 5.41 5.57
CA TYR A 70 -4.53 4.68 5.59
C TYR A 70 -5.70 5.53 5.08
N ASP A 71 -5.83 6.77 5.57
CA ASP A 71 -6.91 7.67 5.16
C ASP A 71 -6.80 8.03 3.68
N PHE A 72 -5.57 8.24 3.18
CA PHE A 72 -5.30 8.48 1.76
C PHE A 72 -5.68 7.28 0.90
N ARG A 73 -5.27 6.06 1.29
CA ARG A 73 -5.67 4.82 0.62
C ARG A 73 -7.20 4.75 0.49
N CYS A 74 -7.94 4.94 1.58
CA CYS A 74 -9.39 4.86 1.56
C CYS A 74 -9.99 5.88 0.58
N SER A 75 -9.50 7.11 0.62
CA SER A 75 -10.01 8.21 -0.20
C SER A 75 -9.70 8.01 -1.69
N LEU A 76 -8.50 7.52 -2.01
CA LEU A 76 -8.10 7.26 -3.38
C LEU A 76 -8.84 6.04 -3.97
N LEU A 77 -8.97 4.95 -3.21
CA LEU A 77 -9.53 3.69 -3.72
C LEU A 77 -11.07 3.64 -3.72
N HIS A 78 -11.74 4.36 -2.80
CA HIS A 78 -13.21 4.37 -2.74
C HIS A 78 -13.82 5.62 -3.38
N ASP A 79 -13.20 6.79 -3.17
CA ASP A 79 -13.78 8.06 -3.59
C ASP A 79 -13.05 8.66 -4.82
N GLY A 80 -11.92 8.10 -5.24
CA GLY A 80 -11.09 8.65 -6.31
C GLY A 80 -10.45 10.01 -5.96
N SER A 81 -10.38 10.35 -4.67
CA SER A 81 -9.97 11.68 -4.22
C SER A 81 -8.59 11.67 -3.54
N SER A 82 -7.83 12.75 -3.74
CA SER A 82 -6.55 12.98 -3.05
C SER A 82 -6.73 13.60 -1.65
N PHE A 83 -7.95 13.54 -1.12
CA PHE A 83 -8.39 14.28 0.05
C PHE A 83 -8.57 13.35 1.23
N ARG A 84 -7.87 13.58 2.37
CA ARG A 84 -8.50 13.47 3.70
C ARG A 84 -7.53 13.73 4.86
N GLY A 85 -7.99 14.61 5.73
CA GLY A 85 -7.45 14.87 7.06
C GLY A 85 -7.80 16.29 7.47
N GLU A 86 -8.94 16.48 8.13
CA GLU A 86 -9.12 17.66 8.98
C GLU A 86 -8.12 17.50 10.13
N ASP A 87 -7.09 18.35 10.18
CA ASP A 87 -6.41 18.56 11.44
C ASP A 87 -7.42 19.19 12.42
N LYS A 88 -7.20 19.05 13.73
CA LYS A 88 -8.06 19.61 14.81
C LYS A 88 -8.32 21.13 14.72
N LYS A 89 -7.77 21.81 13.71
CA LYS A 89 -7.89 23.24 13.41
C LYS A 89 -8.58 23.54 12.07
N GLY A 90 -9.18 22.56 11.39
CA GLY A 90 -9.88 22.76 10.12
C GLY A 90 -8.96 22.95 8.90
N SER A 91 -7.63 22.79 9.05
CA SER A 91 -6.71 22.84 7.92
C SER A 91 -6.78 21.55 7.11
N MET A 92 -7.02 21.67 5.81
CA MET A 92 -7.01 20.55 4.87
C MET A 92 -5.58 20.29 4.41
N ARG A 93 -5.12 19.04 4.50
CA ARG A 93 -3.83 18.63 3.93
C ARG A 93 -4.00 17.69 2.74
N ARG A 94 -3.51 18.11 1.58
CA ARG A 94 -3.48 17.31 0.34
C ARG A 94 -2.22 16.46 0.31
N ILE A 95 -2.35 15.22 -0.15
CA ILE A 95 -1.20 14.36 -0.45
C ILE A 95 -1.06 14.32 -1.96
N LEU A 96 0.10 14.77 -2.47
CA LEU A 96 0.40 14.89 -3.88
C LEU A 96 1.56 13.97 -4.22
N PHE A 97 1.34 13.09 -5.19
CA PHE A 97 2.39 12.25 -5.74
C PHE A 97 2.99 12.91 -6.96
N VAL A 98 4.27 13.27 -6.86
CA VAL A 98 5.02 13.94 -7.91
C VAL A 98 5.62 12.87 -8.83
N TYR A 99 5.47 13.07 -10.13
CA TYR A 99 6.08 12.19 -11.11
C TYR A 99 7.60 12.38 -11.08
N PRO A 100 8.40 11.33 -11.33
CA PRO A 100 9.85 11.45 -11.29
C PRO A 100 10.34 12.50 -12.27
N ASN A 101 11.16 13.43 -11.79
CA ASN A 101 11.74 14.49 -12.61
C ASN A 101 13.28 14.44 -12.50
N PRO A 102 14.01 14.36 -13.62
CA PRO A 102 15.48 14.32 -13.60
C PRO A 102 16.15 15.54 -12.94
N MET A 103 15.47 16.69 -12.93
CA MET A 103 15.97 17.96 -12.40
C MET A 103 15.50 18.26 -10.97
N LEU A 104 14.43 17.60 -10.51
CA LEU A 104 13.76 17.92 -9.24
C LEU A 104 13.35 16.63 -8.54
N ARG A 105 13.94 16.38 -7.36
CA ARG A 105 13.50 15.31 -6.47
C ARG A 105 12.75 15.93 -5.30
N MET A 106 11.50 15.53 -5.11
CA MET A 106 10.65 16.00 -4.03
C MET A 106 10.24 14.83 -3.16
N ASP A 107 10.92 14.65 -2.02
CA ASP A 107 10.60 13.59 -1.08
C ASP A 107 10.15 14.16 0.26
N ASN A 108 8.92 13.81 0.68
CA ASN A 108 8.25 14.30 1.88
C ASN A 108 8.31 15.84 2.06
N VAL A 109 8.18 16.59 0.97
CA VAL A 109 8.23 18.06 0.99
C VAL A 109 6.87 18.59 1.45
N LYS A 110 6.85 19.27 2.59
CA LYS A 110 5.64 19.87 3.16
C LYS A 110 5.54 21.34 2.76
N PHE A 111 4.48 21.67 2.03
CA PHE A 111 4.08 23.03 1.74
C PHE A 111 3.09 23.49 2.82
N CYS A 112 3.46 24.56 3.52
CA CYS A 112 2.60 25.26 4.45
C CYS A 112 2.26 26.61 3.84
N ASN A 113 0.99 26.87 3.51
CA ASN A 113 0.60 28.20 3.08
C ASN A 113 0.52 29.15 4.30
N MET A 114 0.97 30.40 4.15
CA MET A 114 0.81 31.41 5.20
C MET A 114 -0.68 31.77 5.32
N GLY A 115 -1.40 31.06 6.19
CA GLY A 115 -2.84 31.26 6.38
C GLY A 115 -3.63 30.07 6.94
N ASN A 116 -2.99 28.94 7.26
CA ASN A 116 -3.60 27.74 7.88
C ASN A 116 -4.74 27.05 7.08
N ALA A 117 -5.04 27.45 5.84
CA ALA A 117 -6.19 26.89 5.12
C ALA A 117 -5.85 25.65 4.27
N ASP A 118 -4.74 25.69 3.52
CA ASP A 118 -4.35 24.62 2.59
C ASP A 118 -2.89 24.24 2.77
N ASN A 119 -2.65 23.00 3.23
CA ASN A 119 -1.31 22.40 3.32
C ASN A 119 -1.19 21.28 2.27
N ALA A 120 0.02 21.01 1.79
CA ALA A 120 0.27 19.86 0.91
C ALA A 120 1.54 19.11 1.31
N THR A 121 1.51 17.79 1.21
CA THR A 121 2.71 16.96 1.25
C THR A 121 2.97 16.43 -0.15
N CYS A 122 4.11 16.79 -0.75
CA CYS A 122 4.57 16.25 -2.01
C CYS A 122 5.53 15.07 -1.77
N ILE A 123 5.26 13.95 -2.42
CA ILE A 123 6.00 12.71 -2.29
C ILE A 123 6.36 12.21 -3.68
N ASP A 124 7.62 11.83 -3.89
CA ASP A 124 8.05 11.18 -5.12
C ASP A 124 7.41 9.78 -5.21
N ILE A 125 6.68 9.55 -6.30
CA ILE A 125 5.94 8.30 -6.48
C ILE A 125 6.84 7.07 -6.57
N HIS A 126 8.04 7.20 -7.15
CA HIS A 126 9.00 6.10 -7.21
C HIS A 126 9.50 5.78 -5.81
N ASN A 127 9.95 6.79 -5.06
CA ASN A 127 10.45 6.57 -3.69
C ASN A 127 9.40 5.92 -2.81
N PHE A 128 8.17 6.45 -2.81
CA PHE A 128 7.08 5.86 -2.02
C PHE A 128 6.82 4.40 -2.37
N CYS A 129 6.70 4.08 -3.66
CA CYS A 129 6.39 2.72 -4.08
C CYS A 129 7.57 1.78 -3.80
N HIS A 130 8.80 2.19 -4.09
CA HIS A 130 9.98 1.37 -3.82
C HIS A 130 10.19 1.12 -2.33
N ASP A 131 10.08 2.14 -1.49
CA ASP A 131 10.27 1.99 -0.04
C ASP A 131 9.20 1.09 0.58
N MET A 132 7.94 1.24 0.15
CA MET A 132 6.86 0.35 0.56
C MET A 132 7.12 -1.09 0.10
N MET A 133 7.48 -1.31 -1.17
CA MET A 133 7.78 -2.65 -1.69
C MET A 133 8.98 -3.28 -0.98
N ASN A 134 10.04 -2.52 -0.69
CA ASN A 134 11.20 -2.98 0.04
C ASN A 134 10.84 -3.36 1.48
N SER A 135 10.01 -2.56 2.14
CA SER A 135 9.46 -2.87 3.46
C SER A 135 8.67 -4.18 3.46
N VAL A 136 7.85 -4.42 2.42
CA VAL A 136 7.13 -5.69 2.24
C VAL A 136 8.10 -6.85 2.04
N LYS A 137 9.14 -6.72 1.21
CA LYS A 137 10.14 -7.79 0.99
C LYS A 137 10.81 -8.19 2.31
N ILE A 138 11.31 -7.20 3.06
CA ILE A 138 11.96 -7.42 4.36
C ILE A 138 11.00 -8.08 5.36
N TRP A 139 9.75 -7.64 5.42
CA TRP A 139 8.73 -8.26 6.26
C TRP A 139 8.45 -9.70 5.83
N ASN A 140 8.24 -9.92 4.53
CA ASN A 140 7.89 -11.22 3.97
C ASN A 140 8.96 -12.26 4.26
N ASP A 141 10.24 -11.91 4.15
CA ASP A 141 11.34 -12.81 4.48
C ASP A 141 11.37 -13.23 5.96
N LYS A 142 10.86 -12.40 6.86
CA LYS A 142 10.79 -12.72 8.30
C LYS A 142 9.61 -13.63 8.65
N VAL A 143 8.49 -13.52 7.94
CA VAL A 143 7.23 -14.16 8.35
C VAL A 143 6.77 -15.27 7.42
N LYS A 144 7.35 -15.43 6.23
CA LYS A 144 6.89 -16.39 5.21
C LYS A 144 6.78 -17.82 5.72
N ASP A 145 7.64 -18.23 6.64
CA ASP A 145 7.64 -19.59 7.19
C ASP A 145 6.75 -19.75 8.44
N SER A 146 6.08 -18.68 8.88
CA SER A 146 5.18 -18.75 10.03
C SER A 146 3.88 -19.51 9.71
N PRO A 147 3.29 -20.24 10.68
CA PRO A 147 2.04 -20.98 10.47
C PRO A 147 0.88 -20.10 10.00
N ASN A 148 0.76 -18.88 10.55
CA ASN A 148 -0.27 -17.92 10.15
C ASN A 148 -0.09 -17.50 8.70
N TYR A 149 1.14 -17.13 8.31
CA TYR A 149 1.42 -16.73 6.94
C TYR A 149 1.07 -17.82 5.94
N GLN A 150 1.61 -19.04 6.10
CA GLN A 150 1.41 -20.13 5.15
C GLN A 150 -0.09 -20.43 4.96
N LYS A 151 -0.82 -20.55 6.08
CA LYS A 151 -2.26 -20.81 6.07
C LYS A 151 -3.08 -19.71 5.39
N ASN A 152 -2.72 -18.44 5.60
CA ASN A 152 -3.42 -17.32 4.97
C ASN A 152 -3.00 -17.14 3.50
N TYR A 153 -1.75 -17.47 3.17
CA TYR A 153 -1.20 -17.41 1.82
C TYR A 153 -1.84 -18.43 0.87
N ASP A 154 -2.35 -19.55 1.38
CA ASP A 154 -3.15 -20.50 0.59
C ASP A 154 -4.41 -19.87 0.00
N LYS A 155 -4.98 -18.87 0.68
CA LYS A 155 -6.18 -18.13 0.27
C LYS A 155 -5.86 -16.79 -0.39
N PHE A 156 -4.58 -16.44 -0.47
CA PHE A 156 -4.14 -15.20 -1.07
C PHE A 156 -4.35 -15.25 -2.59
N PHE A 157 -5.01 -14.24 -3.13
CA PHE A 157 -5.26 -14.11 -4.57
C PHE A 157 -3.93 -14.05 -5.32
N LYS A 158 -3.62 -15.09 -6.08
CA LYS A 158 -2.29 -15.27 -6.70
C LYS A 158 -2.38 -15.94 -8.05
N LEU A 159 -1.27 -15.92 -8.76
CA LEU A 159 -1.10 -16.68 -10.00
C LEU A 159 -0.98 -18.18 -9.68
N HIS A 160 -1.82 -18.98 -10.31
CA HIS A 160 -1.76 -20.44 -10.34
C HIS A 160 -1.39 -20.86 -11.76
N ILE A 161 -0.11 -21.16 -12.00
CA ILE A 161 0.44 -21.39 -13.35
C ILE A 161 -0.21 -22.59 -14.06
N ASN A 162 -0.70 -23.57 -13.29
CA ASN A 162 -1.32 -24.80 -13.81
C ASN A 162 -2.86 -24.82 -13.67
N GLY A 163 -3.48 -23.71 -13.27
CA GLY A 163 -4.91 -23.64 -12.98
C GLY A 163 -5.26 -23.93 -11.52
N ILE A 164 -6.55 -23.90 -11.21
CA ILE A 164 -7.13 -24.26 -9.91
C ILE A 164 -8.14 -25.40 -10.13
N PRO A 165 -7.75 -26.67 -9.90
CA PRO A 165 -8.69 -27.79 -10.00
C PRO A 165 -9.83 -27.69 -8.97
N PRO A 166 -11.05 -28.16 -9.30
CA PRO A 166 -11.49 -28.71 -10.59
C PRO A 166 -11.95 -27.62 -11.60
N TYR A 167 -11.83 -26.33 -11.25
CA TYR A 167 -12.43 -25.24 -12.01
C TYR A 167 -11.70 -24.95 -13.33
N VAL A 168 -10.37 -24.86 -13.28
CA VAL A 168 -9.51 -24.62 -14.44
C VAL A 168 -8.26 -25.48 -14.30
N VAL A 169 -7.89 -26.23 -15.36
CA VAL A 169 -6.74 -27.15 -15.34
C VAL A 169 -5.90 -26.94 -16.59
N GLY A 170 -4.57 -26.89 -16.44
CA GLY A 170 -3.62 -26.85 -17.55
C GLY A 170 -3.39 -25.47 -18.18
N MET A 171 -3.93 -24.40 -17.58
CA MET A 171 -3.68 -23.03 -18.02
C MET A 171 -3.49 -22.07 -16.83
N PRO A 172 -2.66 -21.01 -16.97
CA PRO A 172 -2.46 -20.04 -15.90
C PRO A 172 -3.74 -19.28 -15.57
N VAL A 173 -4.05 -19.13 -14.28
CA VAL A 173 -5.17 -18.31 -13.78
C VAL A 173 -4.75 -17.47 -12.59
N ILE A 174 -5.45 -16.36 -12.35
CA ILE A 174 -5.36 -15.59 -11.11
C ILE A 174 -6.60 -15.87 -10.26
N GLY A 175 -6.40 -16.22 -8.99
CA GLY A 175 -7.47 -16.67 -8.10
C GLY A 175 -7.05 -16.77 -6.65
#